data_AF-A0A2X3F1C2-F1
#
_entry.id   AF-A0A2X3F1C2-F1
#
_cell.length_a   1.000
_cell.length_b   1.000
_cell.length_c   1.000
_cell.angle_alpha   90.00
_cell.angle_beta   90.00
_cell.angle_gamma   90.00
#
_symmetry.space_group_name_H-M   'P 1'
#
loop_
_entity.id
_entity.type
_entity.pdbx_description
1 polymer ?
#
loop_
_entity_poly.entity_id
_entity_poly.type
_entity_poly.pdbx_seq_one_letter_code
_entity_poly.pdbx_strand_id
1 'polypeptide(L)' 'MEGKAALAQTLRDYPGGVLLVSHDRQLISESCNRFWLIDSAGLTEWHSLEEVYARLQAVAPPGQSARFAEYTRRG' A
#
# COMPACT_ATOMS: atom_id res chain seq x y z
N MET A 1 -15.36 10.63 -12.13
CA MET A 1 -14.73 10.11 -10.89
C MET A 1 -15.42 8.83 -10.36
N GLU A 2 -16.14 8.06 -11.19
CA GLU A 2 -16.91 6.91 -10.69
C GLU A 2 -16.15 5.57 -10.69
N GLY A 3 -15.16 5.39 -11.57
CA GLY A 3 -14.51 4.09 -11.76
C GLY A 3 -13.71 3.60 -10.54
N LYS A 4 -13.09 4.50 -9.76
CA LYS A 4 -12.31 4.13 -8.57
C LYS A 4 -13.19 3.62 -7.43
N ALA A 5 -14.31 4.30 -7.16
CA ALA A 5 -15.25 3.91 -6.12
C ALA A 5 -15.96 2.59 -6.49
N ALA A 6 -16.33 2.43 -7.76
CA ALA A 6 -16.90 1.17 -8.26
C ALA A 6 -15.92 0.00 -8.14
N LEU A 7 -14.63 0.23 -8.43
CA LEU A 7 -13.59 -0.77 -8.24
C LEU A 7 -13.42 -1.12 -6.75
N ALA A 8 -13.33 -0.13 -5.87
CA ALA A 8 -13.19 -0.37 -4.43
C ALA A 8 -14.36 -1.19 -3.88
N GLN A 9 -15.60 -0.87 -4.28
CA GLN A 9 -16.78 -1.63 -3.88
C GLN A 9 -16.74 -3.07 -4.38
N THR A 10 -16.38 -3.27 -5.65
CA THR A 10 -16.28 -4.61 -6.24
C THR A 10 -15.22 -5.46 -5.53
N LEU A 11 -14.09 -4.85 -5.14
CA LEU A 11 -13.03 -5.53 -4.40
C LEU A 11 -13.47 -5.89 -2.97
N ARG A 12 -14.26 -5.04 -2.31
CA ARG A 12 -14.84 -5.34 -0.99
C ARG A 12 -15.84 -6.50 -1.04
N ASP A 13 -16.67 -6.53 -2.07
CA ASP A 13 -17.74 -7.53 -2.22
C ASP A 13 -17.23 -8.84 -2.86
N TYR A 14 -15.96 -8.90 -3.24
CA TYR A 14 -15.37 -10.09 -3.84
C TYR A 14 -15.22 -11.20 -2.78
N PRO A 15 -15.81 -12.40 -2.99
CA PRO A 15 -15.83 -13.47 -1.99
C PRO A 15 -14.47 -14.19 -1.80
N GLY A 16 -13.46 -13.85 -2.60
CA GLY A 16 -12.11 -14.41 -2.52
C GLY A 16 -11.12 -13.51 -1.77
N GLY A 17 -9.88 -13.97 -1.66
CA GLY A 17 -8.78 -13.15 -1.15
C GLY A 17 -8.17 -12.29 -2.26
N VAL A 18 -7.99 -11.00 -2.00
CA VAL A 18 -7.31 -10.07 -2.93
C VAL A 18 -6.05 -9.52 -2.26
N LEU A 19 -4.93 -9.56 -2.99
CA LEU A 19 -3.72 -8.83 -2.65
C LEU A 19 -3.65 -7.58 -3.53
N LEU A 20 -3.78 -6.40 -2.91
CA LEU A 20 -3.73 -5.12 -3.60
C LEU A 20 -2.41 -4.40 -3.30
N VAL A 21 -1.66 -4.05 -4.35
CA VAL A 21 -0.50 -3.17 -4.26
C VAL A 21 -0.82 -1.89 -5.03
N SER A 22 -0.84 -0.76 -4.32
CA SER A 22 -1.16 0.54 -4.91
C SER A 22 -0.38 1.65 -4.21
N HIS A 23 -0.25 2.79 -4.88
CA HIS A 23 0.22 4.04 -4.28
C HIS A 23 -0.94 4.98 -3.91
N ASP A 24 -2.18 4.63 -4.26
CA ASP A 24 -3.37 5.41 -3.96
C ASP A 24 -3.90 5.07 -2.56
N ARG A 25 -3.73 6.01 -1.62
CA ARG A 25 -4.12 5.83 -0.22
C ARG A 25 -5.63 5.62 -0.07
N GLN A 26 -6.44 6.30 -0.88
CA GLN A 26 -7.90 6.22 -0.81
C GLN A 26 -8.38 4.84 -1.26
N LEU A 27 -7.83 4.31 -2.36
CA LEU A 27 -8.17 2.97 -2.84
C LEU A 27 -7.82 1.88 -1.82
N ILE A 28 -6.65 1.98 -1.18
CA ILE A 28 -6.20 1.05 -0.15
C ILE A 28 -7.10 1.11 1.09
N SER A 29 -7.42 2.32 1.54
CA SER A 29 -8.32 2.55 2.68
C SER A 29 -9.73 2.03 2.43
N GLU A 30 -10.22 2.17 1.21
CA GLU A 30 -11.58 1.78 0.85
C GLU A 30 -11.68 0.27 0.58
N SER A 31 -10.64 -0.37 0.04
CA SER A 31 -10.75 -1.74 -0.48
C SER A 31 -10.16 -2.83 0.41
N CYS A 32 -9.25 -2.49 1.32
CA CYS A 32 -8.49 -3.47 2.11
C CYS A 32 -8.89 -3.48 3.59
N ASN A 33 -8.83 -4.67 4.21
CA ASN A 33 -9.12 -4.89 5.62
C ASN A 33 -7.89 -5.30 6.47
N ARG A 34 -6.77 -5.61 5.81
CA ARG A 34 -5.48 -5.99 6.40
C ARG A 34 -4.37 -5.35 5.58
N PHE A 35 -3.30 -4.95 6.28
CA PHE A 35 -2.18 -4.26 5.67
C PHE A 35 -0.89 -4.98 6.01
N TRP A 36 -0.05 -5.16 4.99
CA TRP A 36 1.29 -5.71 5.16
C TRP A 36 2.31 -4.64 4.86
N LEU A 37 3.20 -4.39 5.82
CA LEU A 37 4.29 -3.44 5.70
C LEU A 37 5.60 -4.21 5.62
N ILE A 38 6.37 -3.94 4.56
CA ILE A 38 7.73 -4.45 4.39
C ILE A 38 8.67 -3.29 4.72
N ASP A 39 9.39 -3.41 5.83
CA ASP A 39 10.45 -2.47 6.22
C ASP A 39 11.75 -3.23 6.60
N SER A 40 12.68 -2.54 7.25
CA SER A 40 13.95 -3.13 7.69
C SER A 40 13.82 -4.23 8.75
N ALA A 41 12.66 -4.34 9.42
CA ALA A 41 12.35 -5.42 10.35
C ALA A 41 11.70 -6.64 9.67
N GLY A 42 11.46 -6.57 8.35
CA GLY A 42 10.84 -7.63 7.56
C GLY A 42 9.37 -7.35 7.23
N LEU A 43 8.60 -8.42 7.02
CA LEU A 43 7.16 -8.36 6.73
C LEU A 43 6.38 -8.31 8.05
N THR A 44 5.63 -7.24 8.26
CA THR A 44 4.78 -7.06 9.44
C THR A 44 3.32 -6.86 9.03
N GLU A 45 2.41 -7.44 9.79
CA GLU A 45 0.97 -7.31 9.56
C GLU A 45 0.33 -6.28 10.50
N TRP A 46 -0.56 -5.47 9.94
CA TRP A 46 -1.22 -4.36 10.60
C TRP A 46 -2.70 -4.32 10.26
N HIS A 47 -3.50 -3.77 11.19
CA HIS A 47 -4.95 -3.60 11.02
C HIS A 47 -5.37 -2.12 10.89
N SER A 48 -4.50 -1.17 11.23
CA SER A 48 -4.73 0.27 11.00
C SER A 48 -3.85 0.79 9.87
N LEU A 49 -4.49 1.46 8.92
CA LEU A 49 -3.80 2.14 7.84
C LEU A 49 -3.05 3.38 8.33
N GLU A 50 -3.59 4.10 9.33
CA GLU A 50 -2.89 5.24 9.94
C GLU A 50 -1.55 4.81 10.56
N GLU A 51 -1.53 3.70 11.30
CA GLU A 51 -0.32 3.18 11.94
C GLU A 51 0.75 2.79 10.91
N VAL A 52 0.35 2.12 9.82
CA VAL A 52 1.25 1.76 8.71
C VAL A 52 1.89 3.02 8.10
N TYR A 53 1.10 4.06 7.83
CA TYR A 53 1.64 5.29 7.27
C TYR A 53 2.48 6.09 8.27
N ALA A 54 2.11 6.10 9.55
CA ALA A 54 2.91 6.72 10.60
C ALA A 54 4.30 6.04 10.70
N ARG A 55 4.34 4.71 10.62
CA ARG A 55 5.57 3.93 10.60
C ARG A 55 6.42 4.24 9.37
N LEU A 56 5.82 4.31 8.18
CA LEU A 56 6.52 4.70 6.95
C LEU A 56 7.14 6.10 7.05
N GLN A 57 6.43 7.06 7.63
CA GLN A 57 6.95 8.42 7.85
C GLN A 57 8.08 8.47 8.88
N ALA A 58 7.98 7.68 9.94
CA ALA A 58 9.00 7.59 10.98
C ALA A 58 10.29 6.90 10.51
N VAL A 59 10.17 5.94 9.56
CA VAL A 59 11.30 5.16 9.06
C VAL A 59 11.93 5.77 7.81
N ALA A 60 11.23 6.66 7.10
CA ALA A 60 11.78 7.32 5.91
C ALA A 60 13.07 8.09 6.24
N PRO A 61 14.25 7.65 5.78
CA PRO A 61 15.42 8.51 5.82
C PRO A 61 15.15 9.69 4.87
N PRO A 62 15.62 10.91 5.19
CA PRO A 62 15.57 12.01 4.23
C PRO A 62 16.38 11.60 2.99
N GLY A 63 15.71 11.22 1.90
CA GLY A 63 16.38 10.90 0.61
C GLY A 63 16.04 9.58 -0.10
N GLN A 64 14.96 8.86 0.24
CA GLN A 64 14.66 7.56 -0.39
C GLN A 64 14.00 7.63 -1.80
N SER A 65 14.12 8.75 -2.52
CA SER A 65 13.73 8.83 -3.94
C SER A 65 14.69 8.11 -4.89
N ALA A 66 15.87 7.66 -4.41
CA ALA A 66 16.96 7.21 -5.28
C ALA A 66 16.95 5.72 -5.67
N ARG A 67 16.32 4.81 -4.91
CA ARG A 67 16.42 3.36 -5.16
C ARG A 67 15.41 2.79 -6.15
N PHE A 68 14.30 3.47 -6.40
CA PHE A 68 13.36 3.04 -7.46
C PHE A 68 13.88 3.38 -8.87
N ALA A 69 14.76 4.37 -9.00
CA ALA A 69 15.41 4.75 -10.26
C ALA A 69 16.52 3.78 -10.73
N GLU A 70 16.89 2.81 -9.89
CA GLU A 70 17.87 1.78 -10.24
C GLU A 70 17.21 0.55 -10.89
N TYR A 71 15.92 0.31 -10.61
CA TYR A 71 15.18 -0.81 -11.18
C TYR A 71 14.72 -0.56 -12.63
N THR A 72 14.53 0.70 -13.04
CA THR A 72 14.17 1.09 -14.42
C THR A 72 15.36 1.33 -15.36
N ARG A 73 16.59 1.26 -14.85
CA ARG A 73 17.82 1.49 -15.66
C ARG A 73 18.49 0.21 -16.18
N ARG A 74 17.87 -0.95 -15.98
CA ARG A 74 18.37 -2.25 -16.42
C ARG A 74 17.43 -2.94 -17.43
N GLY A 75 16.68 -2.13 -18.19
CA GLY A 75 15.91 -2.53 -19.37
C GLY A 75 16.50 -1.90 -20.62
#